data_AF-A0A2M7NW84-F1
#
_entry.id   AF-A0A2M7NW84-F1
#
_cell.length_a   1.000
_cell.length_b   1.000
_cell.length_c   1.000
_cell.angle_alpha   90.00
_cell.angle_beta   90.00
_cell.angle_gamma   90.00
#
_symmetry.space_group_name_H-M   'P 1'
#
loop_
_entity.id
_entity.type
_entity.pdbx_description
1 polymer ?
#
loop_
_entity_poly.entity_id
_entity_poly.type
_entity_poly.pdbx_seq_one_letter_code
_entity_poly.pdbx_strand_id
1 'polypeptide(L)'
;ESVGMPEARIILSQAVIYCSMTFKSNACYEAISAAEKAVGEARPEVPRHLTRAGASDYIYPHDHGGWADQQYSAVKKKIYKSRKKGFEKELDRIHENVRKRIA
;
A
#
# COMPACT_ATOMS: atom_id res chain seq x y z
N GLU A 1 -1.26 -14.47 -24.69
CA GLU A 1 0.13 -14.94 -24.78
C GLU A 1 0.57 -14.93 -26.23
N SER A 2 1.73 -14.32 -26.53
CA SER A 2 2.12 -14.00 -27.92
C SER A 2 3.32 -14.80 -28.44
N VAL A 3 4.10 -15.45 -27.57
CA VAL A 3 5.37 -16.12 -27.96
C VAL A 3 5.20 -17.62 -28.15
N GLY A 4 4.41 -18.30 -27.30
CA GLY A 4 4.18 -19.75 -27.41
C GLY A 4 5.42 -20.60 -27.10
N MET A 5 5.27 -21.93 -27.12
CA MET A 5 6.38 -22.87 -26.93
C MET A 5 7.03 -23.21 -28.29
N PRO A 6 8.37 -23.40 -28.33
CA PRO A 6 9.29 -23.53 -27.19
C PRO A 6 9.85 -22.23 -26.58
N GLU A 7 9.72 -21.07 -27.23
CA GLU A 7 10.41 -19.82 -26.86
C GLU A 7 9.96 -19.23 -25.52
N ALA A 8 8.68 -19.37 -25.14
CA ALA A 8 8.14 -18.86 -23.88
C ALA A 8 8.88 -19.39 -22.64
N ARG A 9 9.49 -20.58 -22.71
CA ARG A 9 10.27 -21.15 -21.60
C ARG A 9 11.46 -20.27 -21.19
N ILE A 10 12.00 -19.47 -22.09
CA ILE A 10 13.12 -18.57 -21.82
C ILE A 10 12.68 -17.44 -20.88
N ILE A 11 11.56 -16.79 -21.22
CA ILE A 11 10.96 -15.70 -20.41
C ILE A 11 10.53 -16.25 -19.05
N LEU A 12 9.88 -17.42 -19.03
CA LEU A 12 9.46 -18.07 -17.80
C LEU A 12 10.65 -18.44 -16.91
N SER A 13 11.72 -19.00 -17.48
CA SER A 13 12.95 -19.33 -16.74
C SER A 13 13.56 -18.08 -16.09
N GLN A 14 13.70 -16.99 -16.84
CA GLN A 14 14.21 -15.72 -16.31
C GLN A 14 13.33 -15.18 -15.18
N ALA A 15 12.00 -15.19 -15.35
CA ALA A 15 11.06 -14.72 -14.34
C ALA A 15 11.13 -15.56 -13.05
N VAL A 16 11.21 -16.89 -13.17
CA VAL A 16 11.34 -17.80 -12.02
C VAL A 16 12.65 -17.57 -11.27
N ILE A 17 13.77 -17.40 -11.97
CA ILE A 17 15.07 -17.10 -11.34
C ILE A 17 15.02 -15.74 -10.63
N TYR A 18 14.46 -14.71 -11.25
CA TYR A 18 14.30 -13.40 -10.61
C TYR A 18 13.45 -13.49 -9.34
N CYS A 19 12.28 -14.14 -9.44
CA CYS A 19 11.40 -14.36 -8.31
C CYS A 19 12.05 -15.21 -7.22
N SER A 20 12.89 -16.20 -7.55
CA SER A 20 13.57 -17.04 -6.56
C SER A 20 14.68 -16.28 -5.83
N MET A 21 15.42 -15.41 -6.52
CA MET A 21 16.55 -14.66 -5.98
C MET A 21 16.15 -13.35 -5.26
N THR A 22 14.99 -12.78 -5.54
CA THR A 22 14.55 -11.54 -4.88
C THR A 22 14.08 -11.77 -3.44
N PHE A 23 14.02 -10.68 -2.67
CA PHE A 23 13.49 -10.70 -1.30
C PHE A 23 12.02 -11.13 -1.30
N LYS A 24 11.66 -12.00 -0.35
CA LYS A 24 10.27 -12.44 -0.14
C LYS A 24 9.62 -11.63 0.97
N SER A 25 8.44 -11.09 0.68
CA SER A 25 7.56 -10.46 1.66
C SER A 25 6.11 -10.76 1.31
N ASN A 26 5.35 -11.25 2.30
CA ASN A 26 3.91 -11.40 2.24
C ASN A 26 3.19 -10.26 3.02
N ALA A 27 3.89 -9.15 3.33
CA ALA A 27 3.35 -8.07 4.16
C ALA A 27 2.05 -7.48 3.61
N CYS A 28 2.00 -7.21 2.30
CA CYS A 28 0.80 -6.68 1.66
C CYS A 28 -0.36 -7.70 1.67
N TYR A 29 -0.05 -8.99 1.51
CA TYR A 29 -1.02 -10.07 1.59
C TYR A 29 -1.66 -10.15 2.99
N GLU A 30 -0.85 -10.14 4.05
CA GLU A 30 -1.39 -10.12 5.42
C GLU A 30 -2.15 -8.82 5.72
N ALA A 31 -1.71 -7.69 5.16
CA ALA A 31 -2.38 -6.42 5.34
C ALA A 31 -3.79 -6.42 4.73
N ILE A 32 -3.97 -6.90 3.50
CA ILE A 32 -5.29 -6.93 2.88
C ILE A 32 -6.23 -7.90 3.62
N SER A 33 -5.76 -9.09 4.00
CA SER A 33 -6.59 -10.02 4.79
C SER A 33 -6.99 -9.44 6.16
N ALA A 34 -6.10 -8.67 6.80
CA ALA A 34 -6.42 -7.98 8.04
C ALA A 34 -7.43 -6.84 7.84
N ALA A 35 -7.37 -6.12 6.71
CA ALA A 35 -8.34 -5.08 6.36
C ALA A 35 -9.73 -5.66 6.08
N GLU A 36 -9.81 -6.74 5.29
CA GLU A 36 -11.06 -7.44 4.97
C GLU A 36 -11.73 -7.95 6.25
N LYS A 37 -10.95 -8.57 7.15
CA LYS A 37 -11.46 -8.99 8.46
C LYS A 37 -11.99 -7.83 9.28
N ALA A 38 -11.26 -6.71 9.33
CA ALA A 38 -11.68 -5.54 10.11
C ALA A 38 -13.00 -4.94 9.60
N VAL A 39 -13.21 -4.91 8.28
CA VAL A 39 -14.46 -4.42 7.66
C VAL A 39 -15.62 -5.41 7.83
N GLY A 40 -15.32 -6.71 7.92
CA GLY A 40 -16.31 -7.74 8.25
C GLY A 40 -16.82 -7.66 9.69
N GLU A 41 -15.94 -7.32 10.64
CA GLU A 41 -16.28 -7.19 12.07
C GLU A 41 -16.96 -5.86 12.41
N ALA A 42 -16.57 -4.78 11.74
CA ALA A 42 -17.13 -3.45 11.92
C ALA A 42 -17.22 -2.74 10.56
N ARG A 43 -18.26 -1.95 10.33
CA ARG A 43 -18.37 -1.09 9.14
C ARG A 43 -17.88 0.31 9.51
N PRO A 44 -16.58 0.64 9.31
CA PRO A 44 -16.09 1.98 9.58
C PRO A 44 -16.79 2.97 8.66
N GLU A 45 -17.29 4.06 9.24
CA GLU A 45 -17.82 5.17 8.44
C GLU A 45 -16.71 5.85 7.65
N VAL A 46 -17.05 6.34 6.47
CA VAL A 46 -16.15 7.13 5.63
C VAL A 46 -16.07 8.54 6.21
N PRO A 47 -14.88 9.09 6.52
CA PRO A 47 -14.73 10.48 6.94
C PRO A 47 -15.44 11.44 5.99
N ARG A 48 -16.22 12.39 6.52
CA ARG A 48 -17.10 13.27 5.72
C ARG A 48 -16.38 13.96 4.56
N HIS A 49 -15.17 14.46 4.79
CA HIS A 49 -14.36 15.15 3.77
C HIS A 49 -13.92 14.25 2.61
N LEU A 50 -14.03 12.92 2.74
CA LEU A 50 -13.80 11.95 1.66
C LEU A 50 -15.09 11.56 0.92
N THR A 51 -16.23 12.12 1.30
CA THR A 51 -17.53 11.88 0.64
C THR A 51 -17.88 13.03 -0.30
N ARG A 52 -18.80 12.79 -1.25
CA ARG A 52 -19.31 13.86 -2.14
C ARG A 52 -19.90 15.04 -1.35
N ALA A 53 -20.51 14.79 -0.20
CA ALA A 53 -21.14 15.82 0.63
C ALA A 53 -20.13 16.69 1.41
N GLY A 54 -18.88 16.23 1.57
CA GLY A 54 -17.81 16.98 2.24
C GLY A 54 -16.63 17.30 1.34
N ALA A 55 -16.79 17.21 0.01
CA ALA A 55 -15.70 17.42 -0.93
C ALA A 55 -15.06 18.81 -0.82
N SER A 56 -15.80 19.81 -0.33
CA SER A 56 -15.29 21.16 -0.04
C SER A 56 -14.24 21.18 1.08
N ASP A 57 -14.31 20.21 2.00
CA ASP A 57 -13.45 20.12 3.19
C ASP A 57 -12.24 19.21 2.94
N TYR A 58 -12.14 18.63 1.74
CA TYR A 58 -11.03 17.76 1.36
C TYR A 58 -9.76 18.57 1.10
N ILE A 59 -8.66 18.18 1.74
CA ILE A 59 -7.36 18.81 1.52
C ILE A 59 -6.67 18.11 0.34
N TYR A 60 -6.43 18.82 -0.76
CA TYR A 60 -5.80 18.26 -1.96
C TYR A 60 -4.28 18.12 -1.78
N PRO A 61 -3.70 16.90 -1.66
CA PRO A 61 -2.31 16.74 -1.22
C PRO A 61 -1.26 17.38 -2.13
N HIS A 62 -1.55 17.59 -3.41
CA HIS A 62 -0.60 18.18 -4.35
C HIS A 62 -0.31 19.66 -4.07
N ASP A 63 -1.27 20.37 -3.46
CA ASP A 63 -1.09 21.75 -3.02
C ASP A 63 -0.27 21.84 -1.71
N HIS A 64 -0.02 20.68 -1.07
CA HIS A 64 0.66 20.55 0.22
C HIS A 64 1.96 19.72 0.13
N GLY A 65 2.65 19.77 -1.02
CA GLY A 65 3.93 19.10 -1.19
C GLY A 65 3.84 17.57 -1.29
N GLY A 66 2.69 17.08 -1.78
CA GLY A 66 2.42 15.66 -2.05
C GLY A 66 1.87 14.88 -0.87
N TRP A 67 1.49 15.54 0.22
CA TRP A 67 0.90 14.92 1.40
C TRP A 67 -0.02 15.89 2.16
N ALA A 68 -1.08 15.40 2.79
CA ALA A 68 -2.01 16.22 3.57
C ALA A 68 -2.31 15.57 4.93
N ASP A 69 -2.30 16.39 6.00
CA ASP A 69 -2.67 15.97 7.34
C ASP A 69 -4.20 15.95 7.50
N GLN A 70 -4.82 14.84 7.11
CA GLN A 70 -6.25 14.63 7.26
C GLN A 70 -6.56 13.17 7.58
N GLN A 71 -7.76 12.93 8.11
CA GLN A 71 -8.17 11.60 8.52
C GLN A 71 -8.63 10.76 7.32
N TYR A 72 -7.82 9.78 6.91
CA TYR A 72 -8.15 8.89 5.79
C TYR A 72 -9.02 7.67 6.14
N SER A 73 -9.13 7.33 7.43
CA SER A 73 -9.92 6.17 7.87
C SER A 73 -10.41 6.36 9.31
N ALA A 74 -11.58 5.80 9.62
CA ALA A 74 -12.03 5.61 11.00
C ALA A 74 -11.29 4.47 11.71
N VAL A 75 -10.60 3.59 10.96
CA VAL A 75 -9.82 2.48 11.50
C VAL A 75 -8.48 3.01 12.04
N LYS A 76 -8.33 3.00 13.37
CA LYS A 76 -7.10 3.46 14.06
C LYS A 76 -5.97 2.42 14.10
N LYS A 77 -6.20 1.21 13.57
CA LYS A 77 -5.25 0.10 13.64
C LYS A 77 -4.23 0.18 12.50
N LYS A 78 -2.94 -0.02 12.80
CA LYS A 78 -1.90 -0.21 11.77
C LYS A 78 -2.09 -1.57 11.10
N ILE A 79 -2.55 -1.55 9.85
CA ILE A 79 -2.83 -2.76 9.06
C ILE A 79 -1.56 -3.27 8.36
N TYR A 80 -0.87 -2.41 7.62
CA TYR A 80 0.38 -2.77 6.94
C TYR A 80 1.56 -2.81 7.92
N LYS A 81 2.29 -3.94 7.90
CA LYS A 81 3.50 -4.16 8.69
C LYS A 81 4.64 -4.56 7.77
N SER A 82 5.51 -3.60 7.45
CA SER A 82 6.75 -3.85 6.69
C SER A 82 7.60 -4.95 7.33
N ARG A 83 8.20 -5.82 6.50
CA ARG A 83 9.20 -6.80 6.91
C ARG A 83 10.62 -6.27 6.77
N LYS A 84 10.79 -5.00 6.35
CA LYS A 84 12.09 -4.32 6.16
C LYS A 84 13.01 -5.09 5.20
N LYS A 85 12.44 -5.72 4.17
CA LYS A 85 13.18 -6.51 3.17
C LYS A 85 13.12 -5.83 1.81
N GLY A 86 14.22 -5.87 1.05
CA GLY A 86 14.30 -5.27 -0.27
C GLY A 86 13.82 -3.82 -0.28
N PHE A 87 12.91 -3.51 -1.20
CA PHE A 87 12.36 -2.17 -1.40
C PHE A 87 11.49 -1.67 -0.23
N GLU A 88 11.01 -2.55 0.65
CA GLU A 88 10.22 -2.12 1.83
C GLU A 88 11.03 -1.21 2.76
N LYS A 89 12.36 -1.33 2.79
CA LYS A 89 13.22 -0.43 3.56
C LYS A 89 13.12 1.02 3.07
N GLU A 90 13.03 1.20 1.75
CA GLU A 90 12.90 2.54 1.16
C GLU A 90 11.49 3.09 1.41
N LEU A 91 10.47 2.24 1.31
CA LEU A 91 9.09 2.63 1.67
C LEU A 91 8.99 3.06 3.14
N ASP A 92 9.63 2.34 4.07
CA ASP A 92 9.68 2.71 5.48
C ASP A 92 10.37 4.06 5.67
N ARG A 93 11.48 4.32 4.98
CA ARG A 93 12.18 5.61 5.02
C ARG A 93 11.31 6.76 4.51
N ILE A 94 10.63 6.56 3.38
CA ILE A 94 9.68 7.55 2.83
C ILE A 94 8.57 7.82 3.85
N HIS A 95 8.00 6.78 4.44
CA HIS A 95 6.94 6.89 5.44
C HIS A 95 7.38 7.61 6.72
N GLU A 96 8.59 7.36 7.20
CA GLU A 96 9.18 8.07 8.33
C GLU A 96 9.39 9.56 8.03
N ASN A 97 9.86 9.89 6.81
CA ASN A 97 10.03 11.28 6.39
C ASN A 97 8.69 12.03 6.34
N VAL A 98 7.64 11.38 5.84
CA VAL A 98 6.28 11.94 5.87
C VAL A 98 5.84 12.21 7.30
N ARG A 99 6.01 11.24 8.21
CA ARG A 99 5.63 11.39 9.62
C ARG A 99 6.36 12.51 10.36
N LYS A 100 7.65 12.74 10.05
CA LYS A 100 8.42 13.84 10.64
C LYS A 100 7.92 15.23 10.24
N ARG A 101 7.16 15.35 9.15
CA ARG A 101 6.55 16.63 8.74
C ARG A 101 5.27 16.97 9.52
N ILE A 102 4.75 16.01 10.28
CA ILE A 102 3.49 16.10 11.05
C ILE A 102 3.77 16.43 12.53
N ALA A 103 4.95 16.05 13.02
CA ALA A 103 5.39 16.26 14.41
C ALA A 103 6.12 17.61 14.55
#